data_AF-A0A847RJC6-F1
#
_entry.id   AF-A0A847RJC6-F1
#
_cell.length_a   1.000
_cell.length_b   1.000
_cell.length_c   1.000
_cell.angle_alpha   90.00
_cell.angle_beta   90.00
_cell.angle_gamma   90.00
#
_symmetry.space_group_name_H-M   'P 1'
#
loop_
_entity.id
_entity.type
_entity.pdbx_description
1 polymer ?
#
loop_
_entity_poly.entity_id
_entity_poly.type
_entity_poly.pdbx_seq_one_letter_code
_entity_poly.pdbx_strand_id
1 'polypeptide(L)'
;MSMSVIKEAKPAHREFELDRTVLFSDAVFAIAITLLIIEIKLPAMPAHLPAGGYREVLNPFLMEFFTFAMSFLFIGTFWKWHLHLCRFLQHYDDGLIHRNLFFLFFIVTFPFSTGAMMHMGNHFMLPLYIYLFNLAGCLAGLFWISYYIFQRKPGLAVAGLHTEKELLYQRLKYSFLTMAFGFTALALAYFIYPDNTTIQNLSFCLIPLLIFFNHFRLKIKKRNTLRLVHVGDKPS
;
A
#
# COMPACT_ATOMS: atom_id res chain seq x y z
N MET A 1 36.11 -41.26 11.52
CA MET A 1 36.53 -40.11 10.69
C MET A 1 35.31 -39.22 10.51
N SER A 2 35.12 -38.27 11.43
CA SER A 2 33.93 -37.41 11.48
C SER A 2 34.09 -36.31 10.43
N MET A 3 33.23 -36.30 9.40
CA MET A 3 33.16 -35.19 8.46
C MET A 3 32.67 -33.95 9.22
N SER A 4 33.60 -33.05 9.50
CA SER A 4 33.28 -31.69 9.94
C SER A 4 32.40 -31.05 8.86
N VAL A 5 31.12 -30.89 9.17
CA VAL A 5 30.21 -30.03 8.40
C VAL A 5 30.81 -28.64 8.43
N ILE A 6 31.43 -28.22 7.34
CA ILE A 6 31.89 -26.85 7.14
C ILE A 6 30.63 -26.00 7.14
N LYS A 7 30.38 -25.33 8.25
CA LYS A 7 29.36 -24.29 8.36
C LYS A 7 29.85 -23.15 7.48
N GLU A 8 29.42 -23.11 6.23
CA GLU A 8 29.76 -22.03 5.32
C GLU A 8 29.47 -20.70 5.99
N ALA A 9 30.49 -19.86 6.13
CA ALA A 9 30.34 -18.51 6.64
C ALA A 9 29.39 -17.76 5.69
N LYS A 10 28.30 -17.21 6.25
CA LYS A 10 27.34 -16.39 5.52
C LYS A 10 28.12 -15.31 4.73
N PRO A 11 28.03 -15.27 3.38
CA PRO A 11 28.87 -14.38 2.61
C PRO A 11 28.43 -12.92 2.85
N ALA A 12 29.30 -12.13 3.49
CA ALA A 12 29.07 -10.72 3.82
C ALA A 12 28.59 -9.86 2.63
N HIS A 13 28.90 -10.28 1.39
CA HIS A 13 28.42 -9.65 0.16
C HIS A 13 26.90 -9.59 0.05
N ARG A 14 26.17 -10.64 0.46
CA ARG A 14 24.71 -10.71 0.27
C ARG A 14 23.93 -9.84 1.25
N GLU A 15 24.46 -9.60 2.44
CA GLU A 15 23.85 -8.68 3.41
C GLU A 15 23.92 -7.24 2.89
N PHE A 16 25.07 -6.85 2.33
CA PHE A 16 25.26 -5.52 1.75
C PHE A 16 24.34 -5.24 0.55
N GLU A 17 24.09 -6.23 -0.30
CA GLU A 17 23.16 -6.08 -1.45
C GLU A 17 21.70 -5.92 -1.03
N LEU A 18 21.30 -6.62 0.04
CA LEU A 18 19.98 -6.49 0.63
C LEU A 18 19.79 -5.08 1.23
N ASP A 19 20.77 -4.61 2.00
CA ASP A 19 20.74 -3.27 2.58
C ASP A 19 20.64 -2.18 1.50
N ARG A 20 21.41 -2.32 0.41
CA ARG A 20 21.33 -1.42 -0.75
C ARG A 20 19.94 -1.38 -1.37
N THR A 21 19.28 -2.53 -1.49
CA THR A 21 17.92 -2.60 -2.06
C THR A 21 16.90 -1.89 -1.16
N VAL A 22 17.00 -2.09 0.15
CA VAL A 22 16.13 -1.42 1.12
C VAL A 22 16.36 0.09 1.07
N LEU A 23 17.62 0.53 1.09
CA LEU A 23 17.99 1.94 0.97
C LEU A 23 17.51 2.59 -0.33
N PHE A 24 17.60 1.87 -1.45
CA PHE A 24 17.05 2.34 -2.73
C PHE A 24 15.54 2.54 -2.64
N SER A 25 14.83 1.58 -2.04
CA SER A 25 13.38 1.67 -1.87
C SER A 25 13.00 2.86 -0.98
N ASP A 26 13.71 3.05 0.14
CA ASP A 26 13.51 4.18 1.05
C ASP A 26 13.74 5.54 0.36
N ALA A 27 14.77 5.64 -0.49
CA ALA A 27 15.01 6.84 -1.28
C ALA A 27 13.85 7.13 -2.24
N VAL A 28 13.32 6.11 -2.91
CA VAL A 28 12.14 6.26 -3.80
C VAL A 28 10.92 6.72 -3.03
N PHE A 29 10.65 6.16 -1.84
CA PHE A 29 9.57 6.60 -0.97
C PHE A 29 9.72 8.06 -0.54
N ALA A 30 10.92 8.46 -0.11
CA ALA A 30 11.20 9.83 0.29
C ALA A 30 10.93 10.81 -0.86
N ILE A 31 11.42 10.50 -2.08
CA ILE A 31 11.17 11.33 -3.26
C ILE A 31 9.67 11.40 -3.56
N ALA A 32 8.97 10.26 -3.63
CA ALA A 32 7.53 10.24 -3.93
C ALA A 32 6.71 11.06 -2.92
N ILE A 33 7.04 10.97 -1.63
CA ILE A 33 6.40 11.75 -0.57
C ILE A 33 6.67 13.25 -0.76
N THR A 34 7.90 13.64 -1.05
CA THR A 34 8.24 15.06 -1.23
C THR A 34 7.65 15.66 -2.50
N LEU A 35 7.52 14.89 -3.59
CA LEU A 35 6.92 15.36 -4.83
C LEU A 35 5.41 15.63 -4.69
N LEU A 36 4.72 15.01 -3.74
CA LEU A 36 3.30 15.27 -3.50
C LEU A 36 3.00 16.73 -3.20
N ILE A 37 3.90 17.46 -2.52
CA ILE A 37 3.62 18.85 -2.14
C ILE A 37 3.53 19.79 -3.34
N ILE A 38 4.22 19.43 -4.44
CA ILE A 38 4.27 20.23 -5.67
C ILE A 38 2.91 20.21 -6.38
N GLU A 39 2.08 19.20 -6.11
CA GLU A 39 0.73 19.10 -6.67
C GLU A 39 -0.26 20.07 -6.03
N ILE A 40 0.01 20.57 -4.81
CA ILE A 40 -0.84 21.59 -4.21
C ILE A 40 -0.53 22.93 -4.89
N LYS A 41 -1.49 23.44 -5.68
CA LYS A 41 -1.35 24.74 -6.33
C LYS A 41 -1.87 25.83 -5.42
N LEU A 42 -1.11 26.92 -5.30
CA LEU A 42 -1.65 28.10 -4.65
C LEU A 42 -2.80 28.65 -5.52
N PRO A 43 -3.95 28.99 -4.92
CA PRO A 43 -5.03 29.58 -5.66
C PRO A 43 -4.58 30.92 -6.25
N ALA A 44 -4.96 31.16 -7.51
CA ALA A 44 -4.69 32.44 -8.17
C ALA A 44 -5.40 33.54 -7.38
N MET A 45 -4.63 34.43 -6.75
CA MET A 45 -5.18 35.57 -6.02
C MET A 45 -5.77 36.57 -7.03
N PRO A 46 -7.06 36.93 -6.93
CA PRO A 46 -7.64 38.01 -7.72
C PRO A 46 -6.85 39.31 -7.45
N ALA A 47 -6.61 40.10 -8.51
CA ALA A 47 -5.91 41.39 -8.39
C ALA A 47 -6.60 42.38 -7.42
N HIS A 48 -7.90 42.19 -7.19
CA HIS A 48 -8.68 42.91 -6.19
C HIS A 48 -9.47 41.91 -5.34
N LEU A 49 -8.94 41.55 -4.17
CA LEU A 49 -9.67 40.75 -3.18
C LEU A 49 -10.30 41.69 -2.14
N PRO A 50 -11.64 41.73 -1.99
CA PRO A 50 -12.28 42.49 -0.93
C PRO A 50 -11.79 42.05 0.45
N ALA A 51 -11.73 42.96 1.42
CA ALA A 51 -11.44 42.62 2.81
C ALA A 51 -12.48 41.61 3.33
N GLY A 52 -12.08 40.34 3.50
CA GLY A 52 -12.99 39.23 3.85
C GLY A 52 -13.09 38.10 2.81
N GLY A 53 -12.69 38.34 1.55
CA GLY A 53 -12.78 37.38 0.44
C GLY A 53 -11.83 36.17 0.53
N TYR A 54 -10.92 36.14 1.50
CA TYR A 54 -9.98 35.04 1.70
C TYR A 54 -10.66 33.71 2.03
N ARG A 55 -11.87 33.73 2.60
CA ARG A 55 -12.62 32.50 2.94
C ARG A 55 -13.06 31.72 1.70
N GLU A 56 -13.42 32.42 0.63
CA GLU A 56 -13.84 31.81 -0.65
C GLU A 56 -12.67 31.12 -1.34
N VAL A 57 -11.46 31.63 -1.14
CA VAL A 57 -10.19 31.07 -1.63
C VAL A 57 -9.68 29.93 -0.73
N LEU A 58 -9.92 30.01 0.58
CA LEU A 58 -9.39 29.07 1.56
C LEU A 58 -10.09 27.70 1.53
N ASN A 59 -11.41 27.67 1.29
CA ASN A 59 -12.17 26.42 1.29
C ASN A 59 -11.71 25.38 0.24
N PRO A 60 -11.54 25.73 -1.05
CA PRO A 60 -11.02 24.77 -2.04
C PRO A 60 -9.57 24.36 -1.73
N PHE A 61 -8.74 25.28 -1.26
CA PHE A 61 -7.36 24.99 -0.85
C PHE A 61 -7.30 23.98 0.29
N LEU A 62 -8.18 24.08 1.28
CA LEU A 62 -8.26 23.11 2.38
C LEU A 62 -8.63 21.70 1.88
N MET A 63 -9.50 21.59 0.87
CA MET A 63 -9.87 20.31 0.27
C MET A 63 -8.69 19.68 -0.49
N GLU A 64 -7.94 20.49 -1.25
CA GLU A 64 -6.70 20.04 -1.89
C GLU A 64 -5.66 19.58 -0.86
N PHE A 65 -5.45 20.38 0.19
CA PHE A 65 -4.55 20.03 1.28
C PHE A 65 -4.97 18.73 2.00
N PHE A 66 -6.27 18.51 2.20
CA PHE A 66 -6.78 17.25 2.74
C PHE A 66 -6.47 16.06 1.84
N THR A 67 -6.64 16.22 0.52
CA THR A 67 -6.32 15.19 -0.48
C THR A 67 -4.82 14.86 -0.48
N PHE A 68 -3.97 15.88 -0.38
CA PHE A 68 -2.53 15.73 -0.18
C PHE A 68 -2.22 14.94 1.10
N ALA A 69 -2.78 15.37 2.24
CA ALA A 69 -2.51 14.76 3.54
C ALA A 69 -2.92 13.28 3.57
N MET A 70 -4.07 12.94 2.99
CA MET A 70 -4.51 11.56 2.83
C MET A 70 -3.55 10.74 1.97
N SER A 71 -3.07 11.30 0.86
CA SER A 71 -2.11 10.65 -0.03
C SER A 71 -0.75 10.42 0.65
N PHE A 72 -0.26 11.41 1.39
CA PHE A 72 0.93 11.30 2.23
C PHE A 72 0.81 10.15 3.24
N LEU A 73 -0.33 10.07 3.94
CA LEU A 73 -0.60 9.00 4.90
C LEU A 73 -0.67 7.61 4.25
N PHE A 74 -1.21 7.51 3.04
CA PHE A 74 -1.22 6.25 2.29
C PHE A 74 0.19 5.81 1.89
N ILE A 75 1.00 6.68 1.29
CA ILE A 75 2.39 6.33 0.94
C ILE A 75 3.18 5.94 2.19
N GLY A 76 3.05 6.70 3.28
CA GLY A 76 3.69 6.37 4.56
C GLY A 76 3.21 5.03 5.15
N THR A 77 1.96 4.64 4.91
CA THR A 77 1.44 3.33 5.31
C THR A 77 2.03 2.21 4.47
N PHE A 78 2.13 2.40 3.15
CA PHE A 78 2.79 1.43 2.26
C PHE A 78 4.27 1.26 2.59
N TRP A 79 4.97 2.35 2.88
CA TRP A 79 6.35 2.33 3.36
C TRP A 79 6.49 1.51 4.65
N LYS A 80 5.63 1.75 5.65
CA LYS A 80 5.63 0.95 6.89
C LYS A 80 5.41 -0.55 6.63
N TRP A 81 4.52 -0.90 5.70
CA TRP A 81 4.27 -2.30 5.36
C TRP A 81 5.43 -2.93 4.59
N HIS A 82 6.05 -2.17 3.68
CA HIS A 82 7.26 -2.57 2.97
C HIS A 82 8.42 -2.82 3.94
N LEU A 83 8.70 -1.88 4.85
CA LEU A 83 9.69 -2.07 5.91
C LEU A 83 9.40 -3.31 6.77
N HIS A 84 8.13 -3.53 7.12
CA HIS A 84 7.76 -4.71 7.90
C HIS A 84 8.01 -6.02 7.14
N LEU A 85 7.81 -6.06 5.81
CA LEU A 85 8.19 -7.22 4.99
C LEU A 85 9.72 -7.38 4.93
N CYS A 86 10.46 -6.28 4.76
CA CYS A 86 11.92 -6.29 4.69
C CYS A 86 12.58 -6.81 5.96
N ARG A 87 11.98 -6.58 7.15
CA ARG A 87 12.46 -7.15 8.42
C ARG A 87 12.51 -8.68 8.44
N PHE A 88 11.70 -9.35 7.61
CA PHE A 88 11.74 -10.80 7.52
C PHE A 88 12.77 -11.32 6.52
N LEU A 89 13.38 -10.48 5.68
CA LEU A 89 14.32 -10.92 4.65
C LEU A 89 15.72 -11.20 5.24
N GLN A 90 16.32 -12.32 4.86
CA GLN A 90 17.72 -12.65 5.12
C GLN A 90 18.58 -12.62 3.87
N HIS A 91 17.97 -12.90 2.73
CA HIS A 91 18.63 -12.97 1.43
C HIS A 91 17.79 -12.25 0.40
N TYR A 92 18.45 -11.94 -0.70
CA TYR A 92 17.86 -11.26 -1.82
C TYR A 92 18.13 -12.03 -3.12
N ASP A 93 17.23 -11.89 -4.08
CA ASP A 93 17.39 -12.48 -5.40
C ASP A 93 16.76 -11.59 -6.47
N ASP A 94 17.11 -11.84 -7.74
CA ASP A 94 16.60 -11.05 -8.86
C ASP A 94 15.08 -11.12 -8.95
N GLY A 95 14.48 -12.25 -8.57
CA GLY A 95 13.03 -12.39 -8.55
C GLY A 95 12.37 -11.37 -7.62
N LEU A 96 12.96 -11.12 -6.46
CA LEU A 96 12.47 -10.13 -5.52
C LEU A 96 12.71 -8.69 -6.03
N ILE A 97 13.78 -8.42 -6.80
CA ILE A 97 14.01 -7.13 -7.49
C ILE A 97 12.85 -6.75 -8.37
N HIS A 98 12.49 -7.61 -9.31
CA HIS A 98 11.46 -7.29 -10.28
C HIS A 98 10.11 -6.98 -9.60
N ARG A 99 9.80 -7.68 -8.52
CA ARG A 99 8.58 -7.46 -7.72
C ARG A 99 8.65 -6.17 -6.91
N ASN A 100 9.82 -5.85 -6.36
CA ASN A 100 10.05 -4.58 -5.68
C ASN A 100 9.93 -3.41 -6.65
N LEU A 101 10.53 -3.48 -7.84
CA LEU A 101 10.41 -2.46 -8.88
C LEU A 101 8.97 -2.27 -9.34
N PHE A 102 8.20 -3.36 -9.53
CA PHE A 102 6.78 -3.28 -9.82
C PHE A 102 6.01 -2.52 -8.74
N PHE A 103 6.29 -2.80 -7.46
CA PHE A 103 5.68 -2.08 -6.35
C PHE A 103 6.09 -0.59 -6.33
N LEU A 104 7.38 -0.30 -6.48
CA LEU A 104 7.92 1.06 -6.50
C LEU A 104 7.40 1.89 -7.67
N PHE A 105 7.11 1.26 -8.81
CA PHE A 105 6.46 1.91 -9.95
C PHE A 105 5.13 2.57 -9.56
N PHE A 106 4.28 1.87 -8.81
CA PHE A 106 3.02 2.45 -8.33
C PHE A 106 3.23 3.52 -7.24
N ILE A 107 4.29 3.38 -6.42
CA ILE A 107 4.66 4.40 -5.45
C ILE A 107 5.02 5.73 -6.13
N VAL A 108 5.83 5.70 -7.20
CA VAL A 108 6.24 6.93 -7.90
C VAL A 108 5.10 7.57 -8.71
N THR A 109 4.04 6.84 -9.03
CA THR A 109 2.85 7.40 -9.70
C THR A 109 1.86 8.08 -8.76
N PHE A 110 2.09 8.05 -7.43
CA PHE A 110 1.20 8.71 -6.46
C PHE A 110 1.04 10.22 -6.68
N PRO A 111 2.10 11.01 -6.87
CA PRO A 111 1.99 12.44 -7.13
C PRO A 111 1.04 12.72 -8.30
N PHE A 112 1.23 12.04 -9.43
CA PHE A 112 0.36 12.14 -10.59
C PHE A 112 -1.10 11.82 -10.26
N SER A 113 -1.37 10.68 -9.60
CA SER A 113 -2.75 10.30 -9.27
C SER A 113 -3.42 11.26 -8.28
N THR A 114 -2.63 11.84 -7.37
CA THR A 114 -3.10 12.80 -6.36
C THR A 114 -3.43 14.13 -7.02
N GLY A 115 -2.54 14.62 -7.89
CA GLY A 115 -2.75 15.82 -8.68
C GLY A 115 -3.96 15.71 -9.60
N ALA A 116 -4.17 14.55 -10.23
CA ALA A 116 -5.38 14.29 -11.03
C ALA A 116 -6.66 14.48 -10.18
N MET A 117 -6.65 13.98 -8.94
CA MET A 117 -7.78 14.08 -8.01
C MET A 117 -8.06 15.52 -7.56
N MET A 118 -7.03 16.34 -7.42
CA MET A 118 -7.15 17.75 -7.02
C MET A 118 -7.71 18.64 -8.15
N HIS A 119 -7.26 18.45 -9.39
CA HIS A 119 -7.46 19.46 -10.45
C HIS A 119 -8.61 19.18 -11.44
N MET A 120 -9.10 17.94 -11.55
CA MET A 120 -10.15 17.60 -12.52
C MET A 120 -11.56 17.84 -11.94
N GLY A 121 -11.90 19.11 -11.74
CA GLY A 121 -13.10 19.58 -11.01
C GLY A 121 -14.48 19.27 -11.61
N ASN A 122 -14.59 18.77 -12.85
CA ASN A 122 -15.88 18.44 -13.48
C ASN A 122 -16.11 16.95 -13.77
N HIS A 123 -15.07 16.11 -13.71
CA HIS A 123 -15.14 14.68 -14.02
C HIS A 123 -14.51 13.84 -12.91
N PHE A 124 -15.02 13.98 -11.68
CA PHE A 124 -14.48 13.32 -10.47
C PHE A 124 -14.25 11.80 -10.61
N MET A 125 -15.04 11.13 -11.46
CA MET A 125 -14.97 9.68 -11.66
C MET A 125 -13.62 9.22 -12.20
N LEU A 126 -13.09 9.86 -13.25
CA LEU A 126 -11.87 9.40 -13.91
C LEU A 126 -10.61 9.54 -13.01
N PRO A 127 -10.34 10.69 -12.36
CA PRO A 127 -9.27 10.81 -11.36
C PRO A 127 -9.39 9.81 -10.23
N LEU A 128 -10.61 9.55 -9.76
CA LEU A 128 -10.84 8.57 -8.72
C LEU A 128 -10.48 7.16 -9.20
N TYR A 129 -10.85 6.77 -10.41
CA TYR A 129 -10.43 5.48 -10.98
C TYR A 129 -8.91 5.37 -11.12
N ILE A 130 -8.23 6.42 -11.58
CA ILE A 130 -6.76 6.46 -11.64
C ILE A 130 -6.16 6.27 -10.25
N TYR A 131 -6.70 6.99 -9.26
CA TYR A 131 -6.23 6.92 -7.88
C TYR A 131 -6.46 5.54 -7.24
N LEU A 132 -7.63 4.95 -7.44
CA LEU A 132 -7.97 3.61 -6.96
C LEU A 132 -7.16 2.52 -7.67
N PHE A 133 -6.91 2.67 -8.97
CA PHE A 133 -6.02 1.79 -9.72
C PHE A 133 -4.60 1.82 -9.16
N ASN A 134 -4.09 3.01 -8.85
CA ASN A 134 -2.77 3.18 -8.26
C ASN A 134 -2.68 2.52 -6.86
N LEU A 135 -3.70 2.73 -6.01
CA LEU A 135 -3.83 2.04 -4.72
C LEU A 135 -3.89 0.52 -4.85
N ALA A 136 -4.66 0.01 -5.82
CA ALA A 136 -4.76 -1.42 -6.11
C ALA A 136 -3.42 -2.00 -6.55
N GLY A 137 -2.67 -1.28 -7.39
CA GLY A 137 -1.32 -1.65 -7.83
C GLY A 137 -0.33 -1.75 -6.67
N CYS A 138 -0.35 -0.80 -5.73
CA CYS A 138 0.50 -0.86 -4.53
C CYS A 138 0.19 -2.07 -3.65
N LEU A 139 -1.10 -2.34 -3.42
CA LEU A 139 -1.54 -3.52 -2.67
C LEU A 139 -1.18 -4.82 -3.39
N ALA A 140 -1.31 -4.86 -4.72
CA ALA A 140 -0.91 -5.99 -5.54
C ALA A 140 0.60 -6.24 -5.43
N GLY A 141 1.42 -5.18 -5.49
CA GLY A 141 2.86 -5.25 -5.33
C GLY A 141 3.28 -5.83 -3.98
N LEU A 142 2.74 -5.30 -2.87
CA LEU A 142 3.02 -5.83 -1.53
C LEU A 142 2.53 -7.27 -1.36
N PHE A 143 1.35 -7.60 -1.88
CA PHE A 143 0.85 -8.97 -1.88
C PHE A 143 1.79 -9.89 -2.66
N TRP A 144 2.24 -9.48 -3.84
CA TRP A 144 3.12 -10.26 -4.70
C TRP A 144 4.48 -10.52 -4.05
N ILE A 145 5.05 -9.49 -3.40
CA ILE A 145 6.27 -9.60 -2.60
C ILE A 145 6.04 -10.61 -1.46
N SER A 146 4.97 -10.44 -0.68
CA SER A 146 4.69 -11.33 0.47
C SER A 146 4.45 -12.79 0.05
N TYR A 147 3.74 -13.01 -1.06
CA TYR A 147 3.51 -14.32 -1.62
C TYR A 147 4.82 -14.96 -2.07
N TYR A 148 5.71 -14.18 -2.72
CA TYR A 148 7.00 -14.66 -3.16
C TYR A 148 7.89 -15.10 -1.99
N ILE A 149 8.02 -14.22 -0.99
CA ILE A 149 8.88 -14.45 0.19
C ILE A 149 8.34 -15.61 1.03
N PHE A 150 7.04 -15.70 1.27
CA PHE A 150 6.49 -16.67 2.23
C PHE A 150 6.07 -18.00 1.62
N GLN A 151 5.62 -18.03 0.36
CA GLN A 151 5.07 -19.25 -0.25
C GLN A 151 6.00 -19.84 -1.32
N ARG A 152 6.59 -19.00 -2.17
CA ARG A 152 7.39 -19.50 -3.32
C ARG A 152 8.85 -19.76 -2.97
N LYS A 153 9.47 -18.87 -2.18
CA LYS A 153 10.88 -18.99 -1.74
C LYS A 153 11.03 -18.67 -0.25
N PRO A 154 10.51 -19.53 0.65
CA PRO A 154 10.59 -19.32 2.09
C PRO A 154 12.02 -19.21 2.63
N GLY A 155 13.02 -19.74 1.91
CA GLY A 155 14.45 -19.62 2.26
C GLY A 155 15.01 -18.20 2.17
N LEU A 156 14.28 -17.25 1.57
CA LEU A 156 14.64 -15.82 1.61
C LEU A 156 14.30 -15.19 2.96
N ALA A 157 13.40 -15.79 3.74
CA ALA A 157 12.93 -15.23 5.00
C ALA A 157 13.63 -15.86 6.22
N VAL A 158 13.76 -15.09 7.31
CA VAL A 158 14.31 -15.54 8.60
C VAL A 158 13.60 -16.79 9.09
N ALA A 159 14.30 -17.86 9.45
CA ALA A 159 13.66 -19.06 10.02
C ALA A 159 12.87 -18.72 11.31
N GLY A 160 11.70 -19.33 11.50
CA GLY A 160 10.80 -19.03 12.62
C GLY A 160 9.76 -17.95 12.32
N LEU A 161 9.11 -17.43 13.37
CA LEU A 161 8.05 -16.41 13.31
C LEU A 161 6.86 -16.77 12.40
N HIS A 162 6.55 -18.06 12.28
CA HIS A 162 5.50 -18.56 11.38
C HIS A 162 4.16 -17.84 11.59
N THR A 163 3.79 -17.59 12.85
CA THR A 163 2.55 -16.88 13.20
C THR A 163 2.54 -15.44 12.69
N GLU A 164 3.62 -14.68 12.87
CA GLU A 164 3.67 -13.28 12.44
C GLU A 164 3.67 -13.14 10.92
N LYS A 165 4.45 -13.99 10.24
CA LYS A 165 4.49 -14.06 8.78
C LYS A 165 3.12 -14.39 8.19
N GLU A 166 2.43 -15.38 8.76
CA GLU A 166 1.11 -15.78 8.28
C GLU A 166 0.06 -14.69 8.51
N LEU A 167 0.11 -13.99 9.64
CA LEU A 167 -0.77 -12.85 9.90
C LEU A 167 -0.50 -11.69 8.94
N LEU A 168 0.77 -11.41 8.63
CA LEU A 168 1.15 -10.37 7.66
C LEU A 168 0.72 -10.74 6.24
N TYR A 169 1.01 -11.97 5.81
CA TYR A 169 0.58 -12.51 4.51
C TYR A 169 -0.93 -12.40 4.34
N GLN A 170 -1.70 -12.84 5.33
CA GLN A 170 -3.16 -12.78 5.28
C GLN A 170 -3.68 -11.35 5.25
N ARG A 171 -3.07 -10.44 6.02
CA ARG A 171 -3.42 -9.02 5.98
C ARG A 171 -3.26 -8.47 4.57
N LEU A 172 -2.08 -8.62 3.97
CA LEU A 172 -1.79 -8.12 2.63
C LEU A 172 -2.66 -8.80 1.57
N LYS A 173 -2.85 -10.12 1.66
CA LYS A 173 -3.74 -10.90 0.79
C LYS A 173 -5.17 -10.37 0.83
N TYR A 174 -5.76 -10.25 2.01
CA TYR A 174 -7.14 -9.80 2.09
C TYR A 174 -7.28 -8.32 1.74
N SER A 175 -6.31 -7.46 2.08
CA SER A 175 -6.30 -6.06 1.63
C SER A 175 -6.29 -5.94 0.10
N PHE A 176 -5.43 -6.73 -0.58
CA PHE A 176 -5.41 -6.81 -2.03
C PHE A 176 -6.75 -7.33 -2.58
N LEU A 177 -7.28 -8.44 -2.05
CA LEU A 177 -8.56 -8.99 -2.51
C LEU A 177 -9.73 -8.03 -2.32
N THR A 178 -9.79 -7.32 -1.19
CA THR A 178 -10.84 -6.30 -0.96
C THR A 178 -10.74 -5.15 -1.95
N MET A 179 -9.52 -4.69 -2.24
CA MET A 179 -9.33 -3.59 -3.19
C MET A 179 -9.62 -4.04 -4.62
N ALA A 180 -9.14 -5.21 -5.02
CA ALA A 180 -9.40 -5.76 -6.36
C ALA A 180 -10.91 -5.97 -6.59
N PHE A 181 -11.62 -6.54 -5.61
CA PHE A 181 -13.06 -6.71 -5.69
C PHE A 181 -13.80 -5.37 -5.73
N GLY A 182 -13.45 -4.42 -4.86
CA GLY A 182 -14.05 -3.10 -4.83
C GLY A 182 -13.81 -2.30 -6.12
N PHE A 183 -12.59 -2.33 -6.66
CA PHE A 183 -12.24 -1.68 -7.92
C PHE A 183 -13.00 -2.30 -9.10
N THR A 184 -13.06 -3.63 -9.19
CA THR A 184 -13.83 -4.31 -10.25
C THR A 184 -15.32 -4.00 -10.13
N ALA A 185 -15.89 -3.98 -8.92
CA ALA A 185 -17.30 -3.61 -8.71
C ALA A 185 -17.58 -2.18 -9.18
N LEU A 186 -16.67 -1.24 -8.87
CA LEU A 186 -16.77 0.15 -9.33
C LEU A 186 -16.63 0.30 -10.84
N ALA A 187 -15.70 -0.41 -11.46
CA ALA A 187 -15.52 -0.38 -12.91
C ALA A 187 -16.74 -0.95 -13.64
N LEU A 188 -17.30 -2.06 -13.13
CA LEU A 188 -18.52 -2.66 -13.65
C LEU A 188 -19.73 -1.72 -13.48
N ALA A 189 -19.88 -1.08 -12.32
CA ALA A 189 -20.97 -0.14 -12.08
C ALA A 189 -20.97 1.02 -13.10
N TYR A 190 -19.78 1.56 -13.40
CA TYR A 190 -19.64 2.61 -14.41
C TYR A 190 -19.92 2.11 -15.83
N PHE A 191 -19.44 0.93 -16.20
CA PHE A 191 -19.66 0.37 -17.54
C PHE A 191 -21.13 0.02 -17.80
N ILE A 192 -21.83 -0.51 -16.78
CA ILE A 192 -23.24 -0.90 -16.91
C ILE A 192 -24.16 0.33 -16.82
N TYR A 193 -23.85 1.28 -15.93
CA TYR A 193 -24.69 2.45 -15.66
C TYR A 193 -23.89 3.76 -15.76
N PRO A 194 -23.46 4.17 -16.97
CA PRO A 194 -22.63 5.36 -17.13
C PRO A 194 -23.35 6.66 -16.74
N ASP A 195 -24.66 6.75 -16.97
CA ASP A 195 -25.44 7.97 -16.71
C ASP A 195 -26.03 8.03 -15.29
N ASN A 196 -25.98 6.93 -14.52
CA ASN A 196 -26.59 6.87 -13.19
C ASN A 196 -25.58 7.18 -12.08
N THR A 197 -25.46 8.46 -11.74
CA THR A 197 -24.58 8.95 -10.67
C THR A 197 -24.90 8.37 -9.30
N THR A 198 -26.17 7.99 -9.05
CA THR A 198 -26.58 7.41 -7.77
C THR A 198 -25.99 6.02 -7.55
N ILE A 199 -26.02 5.16 -8.58
CA ILE A 199 -25.42 3.82 -8.52
C ILE A 199 -23.90 3.91 -8.37
N GLN A 200 -23.25 4.84 -9.07
CA GLN A 200 -21.81 5.10 -8.96
C GLN A 200 -21.43 5.55 -7.54
N ASN A 201 -22.18 6.51 -6.98
CA ASN A 201 -21.96 6.99 -5.61
C ASN A 201 -22.16 5.88 -4.57
N LEU A 202 -23.19 5.06 -4.73
CA LEU A 202 -23.46 3.94 -3.83
C LEU A 202 -22.38 2.85 -3.90
N SER A 203 -21.79 2.65 -5.08
CA SER A 203 -20.69 1.71 -5.27
C SER A 203 -19.43 2.13 -4.51
N PHE A 204 -19.21 3.41 -4.23
CA PHE A 204 -18.08 3.86 -3.41
C PHE A 204 -18.15 3.37 -1.97
N CYS A 205 -19.36 3.20 -1.43
CA CYS A 205 -19.56 2.70 -0.07
C CYS A 205 -19.13 1.23 0.08
N LEU A 206 -18.96 0.48 -1.02
CA LEU A 206 -18.49 -0.90 -0.98
C LEU A 206 -17.07 -1.02 -0.46
N ILE A 207 -16.15 -0.13 -0.86
CA ILE A 207 -14.73 -0.24 -0.45
C ILE A 207 -14.58 -0.10 1.08
N PRO A 208 -15.09 0.96 1.74
CA PRO A 208 -15.03 1.07 3.20
C PRO A 208 -15.71 -0.09 3.92
N LEU A 209 -16.85 -0.57 3.40
CA LEU A 209 -17.58 -1.70 3.98
C LEU A 209 -16.75 -3.00 3.92
N LEU A 210 -16.12 -3.27 2.78
CA LEU A 210 -15.22 -4.41 2.60
C LEU A 210 -13.98 -4.31 3.49
N ILE A 211 -13.40 -3.11 3.63
CA ILE A 211 -12.28 -2.86 4.55
C ILE A 211 -12.70 -3.14 5.99
N PHE A 212 -13.87 -2.65 6.41
CA PHE A 212 -14.41 -2.89 7.75
C PHE A 212 -14.63 -4.39 8.01
N PHE A 213 -15.27 -5.07 7.07
CA PHE A 213 -15.48 -6.52 7.15
C PHE A 213 -14.15 -7.28 7.25
N ASN A 214 -13.16 -6.91 6.43
CA ASN A 214 -11.84 -7.52 6.43
C ASN A 214 -11.07 -7.26 7.73
N HIS A 215 -11.18 -6.04 8.29
CA HIS A 215 -10.63 -5.71 9.61
C HIS A 215 -11.18 -6.66 10.68
N PHE A 216 -12.49 -6.89 10.69
CA PHE A 216 -13.12 -7.80 11.63
C PHE A 216 -12.67 -9.25 11.42
N ARG A 217 -12.60 -9.70 10.16
CA ARG A 217 -12.12 -11.04 9.80
C ARG A 217 -10.70 -11.30 10.28
N LEU A 218 -9.80 -10.33 10.08
CA LEU A 218 -8.41 -10.39 10.56
C LEU A 218 -8.33 -10.39 12.08
N LYS A 219 -9.17 -9.59 12.77
CA LYS A 219 -9.24 -9.53 14.23
C LYS A 219 -9.65 -10.88 14.83
N ILE A 220 -10.67 -11.53 14.25
CA ILE A 220 -11.10 -12.88 14.65
C ILE A 220 -9.96 -13.88 14.43
N LYS A 221 -9.35 -13.86 13.25
CA LYS A 221 -8.31 -14.84 12.90
C LYS A 221 -7.07 -14.70 13.79
N LYS A 222 -6.60 -13.48 14.05
CA LYS A 222 -5.52 -13.20 15.01
C LYS A 222 -5.85 -13.78 16.39
N ARG A 223 -7.07 -13.58 16.89
CA ARG A 223 -7.50 -14.13 18.18
C ARG A 223 -7.47 -15.66 18.20
N ASN A 224 -7.93 -16.31 17.13
CA ASN A 224 -7.94 -17.76 17.04
C ASN A 224 -6.53 -18.34 16.94
N THR A 225 -5.64 -17.73 16.15
CA THR A 225 -4.24 -18.18 16.03
C THR A 225 -3.49 -18.07 17.36
N LEU A 226 -3.67 -16.97 18.10
CA LEU A 226 -3.04 -16.80 19.42
C LEU A 226 -3.59 -17.79 20.46
N ARG A 227 -4.90 -18.10 20.41
CA ARG A 227 -5.50 -19.13 21.28
C ARG A 227 -4.91 -20.52 21.02
N LEU A 228 -4.69 -20.90 19.76
CA LEU A 228 -4.12 -22.20 19.43
C LEU A 228 -2.68 -22.34 19.93
N VAL A 229 -1.89 -21.27 19.87
CA VAL A 229 -0.54 -21.24 20.45
C VAL A 229 -0.59 -21.44 21.97
N HIS A 230 -1.49 -20.77 22.69
CA HIS A 230 -1.61 -20.93 24.15
C HIS A 230 -2.18 -22.28 24.60
N VAL A 231 -2.99 -22.95 23.77
CA VAL A 231 -3.52 -24.28 24.10
C VAL A 231 -2.47 -25.38 23.86
N GLY A 232 -1.59 -25.21 22.87
CA GLY A 232 -0.48 -26.14 22.61
C GLY A 232 0.65 -26.11 23.64
N ASP A 233 0.72 -25.06 24.47
CA ASP A 233 1.75 -24.86 25.50
C ASP A 233 1.33 -25.35 26.90
N LYS A 234 0.13 -25.94 27.05
CA LYS A 234 -0.27 -26.58 28.31
C LYS A 234 0.42 -27.95 28.42
N PRO A 235 1.26 -28.19 29.46
CA PRO A 235 1.78 -29.52 29.71
C PRO A 235 0.61 -30.45 30.04
N SER A 236 0.58 -31.59 29.35
CA SER A 236 -0.31 -32.73 29.62
C SER A 236 -0.07 -33.31 31.00
#